data_AF-A0A354TLX9-F1
#
_entry.id   AF-A0A354TLX9-F1
#
_cell.length_a   1.000
_cell.length_b   1.000
_cell.length_c   1.000
_cell.angle_alpha   90.00
_cell.angle_beta   90.00
_cell.angle_gamma   90.00
#
_symmetry.space_group_name_H-M   'P 1'
#
loop_
_entity.id
_entity.type
_entity.pdbx_description
1 polymer ?
#
loop_
_entity_poly.entity_id
_entity_poly.type
_entity_poly.pdbx_seq_one_letter_code
_entity_poly.pdbx_strand_id
1 'polypeptide(L)'
;ESMQSEIERFLENPNATAINAVRAAWLRAHSAYELTTVHRHFAQTVVNEATRLNLLSLQYQINHWPILPGYIDYLSSYPESGIVNDMTVPLTADDIRAQHGLFDINEAAVGFHALEFLIWGENRDRLSPRPFSDFQAITVLPADAEARGLALDELSNNRRRVMLVLSTEILNQDFESFMALWAAQSNDFRVRLENAASPYLLGDLLTALTSVLIEDVLARSLYPMLNGDFTDSFPSIFSHSSQNVASAQLFGLEQLLLETSTESMTLDQILSNLSGDYAEYFFQNFDASKECLVLLFSTQGASPIPTSAAEAEFTVV
;
A
#
# COMPACT_ATOMS: atom_id res chain seq x y z
N GLU A 1 0.44 4.57 12.79
CA GLU A 1 0.43 4.40 14.27
C GLU A 1 0.33 2.96 14.76
N SER A 2 -0.79 2.22 14.64
CA SER A 2 -0.90 0.84 15.18
C SER A 2 0.19 -0.10 14.67
N MET A 3 0.54 -0.05 13.37
CA MET A 3 1.65 -0.81 12.79
C MET A 3 3.01 -0.47 13.42
N GLN A 4 3.26 0.81 13.73
CA GLN A 4 4.50 1.24 14.38
C GLN A 4 4.60 0.64 15.79
N SER A 5 3.51 0.66 16.56
CA SER A 5 3.49 0.03 17.90
C SER A 5 3.75 -1.48 17.86
N GLU A 6 3.21 -2.18 16.85
CA GLU A 6 3.53 -3.61 16.66
C GLU A 6 4.99 -3.84 16.30
N ILE A 7 5.59 -2.95 15.51
CA ILE A 7 7.02 -2.99 15.17
C ILE A 7 7.89 -2.76 16.40
N GLU A 8 7.60 -1.74 17.19
CA GLU A 8 8.32 -1.46 18.44
C GLU A 8 8.29 -2.69 19.37
N ARG A 9 7.10 -3.25 19.59
CA ARG A 9 6.91 -4.47 20.41
C ARG A 9 7.66 -5.67 19.82
N PHE A 10 7.65 -5.83 18.50
CA PHE A 10 8.39 -6.89 17.83
C PHE A 10 9.89 -6.74 18.05
N LEU A 11 10.42 -5.53 17.94
CA LEU A 11 11.84 -5.26 18.08
C LEU A 11 12.34 -5.40 19.53
N GLU A 12 11.49 -5.26 20.55
CA GLU A 12 11.82 -5.56 21.94
C GLU A 12 12.09 -7.05 22.18
N ASN A 13 11.29 -7.93 21.57
CA ASN A 13 11.43 -9.38 21.71
C ASN A 13 11.10 -10.11 20.40
N PRO A 14 12.03 -10.15 19.42
CA PRO A 14 11.77 -10.75 18.11
C PRO A 14 11.45 -12.24 18.22
N ASN A 15 10.23 -12.61 17.83
CA ASN A 15 9.76 -13.99 17.81
C ASN A 15 8.68 -14.19 16.74
N ALA A 16 8.29 -15.44 16.49
CA ALA A 16 7.33 -15.81 15.45
C ALA A 16 5.95 -15.15 15.65
N THR A 17 5.45 -15.06 16.88
CA THR A 17 4.17 -14.41 17.18
C THR A 17 4.23 -12.92 16.90
N ALA A 18 5.30 -12.25 17.33
CA ALA A 18 5.45 -10.81 17.19
C ALA A 18 5.65 -10.36 15.73
N ILE A 19 6.46 -11.06 14.93
CA ILE A 19 6.59 -10.72 13.49
C ILE A 19 5.27 -10.93 12.73
N ASN A 20 4.47 -11.93 13.11
CA ASN A 20 3.16 -12.15 12.50
C ASN A 20 2.16 -11.05 12.88
N ALA A 21 2.27 -10.46 14.07
CA ALA A 21 1.49 -9.28 14.45
C ALA A 21 1.85 -8.05 13.59
N VAL A 22 3.14 -7.81 13.33
CA VAL A 22 3.62 -6.77 12.40
C VAL A 22 3.06 -6.99 11.00
N ARG A 23 3.15 -8.22 10.47
CA ARG A 23 2.60 -8.59 9.16
C ARG A 23 1.10 -8.30 9.05
N ALA A 24 0.34 -8.72 10.06
CA ALA A 24 -1.10 -8.45 10.11
C ALA A 24 -1.41 -6.96 10.19
N ALA A 25 -0.61 -6.17 10.93
CA ALA A 25 -0.78 -4.73 11.01
C ALA A 25 -0.45 -4.02 9.70
N TRP A 26 0.60 -4.45 8.98
CA TRP A 26 0.92 -3.94 7.65
C TRP A 26 -0.21 -4.23 6.66
N LEU A 27 -0.74 -5.46 6.63
CA LEU A 27 -1.85 -5.82 5.76
C LEU A 27 -3.08 -4.93 5.99
N ARG A 28 -3.45 -4.69 7.27
CA ARG A 28 -4.56 -3.80 7.61
C ARG A 28 -4.29 -2.36 7.17
N ALA A 29 -3.10 -1.84 7.43
CA ALA A 29 -2.73 -0.47 7.09
C ALA A 29 -2.73 -0.24 5.56
N HIS A 30 -2.15 -1.17 4.81
CA HIS A 30 -2.08 -1.08 3.36
C HIS A 30 -3.47 -1.23 2.72
N SER A 31 -4.30 -2.19 3.16
CA SER A 31 -5.68 -2.29 2.70
C SER A 31 -6.51 -1.06 3.02
N ALA A 32 -6.32 -0.42 4.19
CA ALA A 32 -7.00 0.83 4.52
C ALA A 32 -6.55 1.98 3.62
N TYR A 33 -5.27 2.03 3.22
CA TYR A 33 -4.80 2.99 2.23
C TYR A 33 -5.44 2.73 0.86
N GLU A 34 -5.42 1.49 0.37
CA GLU A 34 -5.98 1.11 -0.93
C GLU A 34 -7.50 1.28 -1.03
N LEU A 35 -8.21 1.21 0.10
CA LEU A 35 -9.64 1.54 0.17
C LEU A 35 -9.92 2.98 -0.29
N THR A 36 -8.99 3.90 -0.06
CA THR A 36 -9.18 5.33 -0.38
C THR A 36 -8.86 5.68 -1.83
N THR A 37 -8.52 4.71 -2.68
CA THR A 37 -8.01 4.93 -4.05
C THR A 37 -8.96 5.76 -4.91
N VAL A 38 -10.27 5.49 -4.89
CA VAL A 38 -11.26 6.30 -5.64
C VAL A 38 -11.31 7.76 -5.17
N HIS A 39 -11.20 7.99 -3.87
CA HIS A 39 -11.21 9.35 -3.32
C HIS A 39 -9.95 10.12 -3.71
N ARG A 40 -8.79 9.46 -3.79
CA ARG A 40 -7.55 10.07 -4.25
C ARG A 40 -7.61 10.45 -5.72
N HIS A 41 -8.13 9.56 -6.59
CA HIS A 41 -8.36 9.87 -8.00
C HIS A 41 -9.33 11.04 -8.17
N PHE A 42 -10.48 11.01 -7.47
CA PHE A 42 -11.46 12.09 -7.54
C PHE A 42 -10.85 13.43 -7.07
N ALA A 43 -10.12 13.42 -5.96
CA ALA A 43 -9.44 14.62 -5.46
C ALA A 43 -8.53 15.23 -6.53
N GLN A 44 -7.76 14.42 -7.27
CA GLN A 44 -6.86 14.90 -8.32
C GLN A 44 -7.58 15.57 -9.51
N THR A 45 -8.84 15.21 -9.79
CA THR A 45 -9.63 15.83 -10.87
C THR A 45 -10.12 17.24 -10.50
N VAL A 46 -10.34 17.51 -9.21
CA VAL A 46 -10.99 18.73 -8.73
C VAL A 46 -10.00 19.78 -8.21
N VAL A 47 -8.89 19.34 -7.59
CA VAL A 47 -7.91 20.27 -7.01
C VAL A 47 -7.10 21.00 -8.08
N ASN A 48 -6.52 22.14 -7.70
CA ASN A 48 -5.62 22.87 -8.58
C ASN A 48 -4.32 22.12 -8.84
N GLU A 49 -3.61 22.53 -9.89
CA GLU A 49 -2.39 21.88 -10.35
C GLU A 49 -1.31 21.74 -9.27
N ALA A 50 -1.05 22.81 -8.52
CA ALA A 50 -0.03 22.78 -7.47
C ALA A 50 -0.36 21.75 -6.37
N THR A 51 -1.63 21.67 -5.98
CA THR A 51 -2.11 20.67 -5.01
C THR A 51 -2.01 19.26 -5.57
N ARG A 52 -2.40 19.08 -6.84
CA ARG A 52 -2.34 17.81 -7.55
C ARG A 52 -0.92 17.25 -7.58
N LEU A 53 0.07 18.09 -7.91
CA LEU A 53 1.48 17.70 -7.92
C LEU A 53 1.99 17.32 -6.52
N ASN A 54 1.59 18.05 -5.48
CA ASN A 54 1.94 17.70 -4.10
C ASN A 54 1.32 16.35 -3.67
N LEU A 55 0.05 16.10 -4.03
CA LEU A 55 -0.61 14.82 -3.77
C LEU A 55 0.09 13.67 -4.49
N LEU A 56 0.47 13.85 -5.75
CA LEU A 56 1.22 12.86 -6.53
C LEU A 56 2.60 12.58 -5.93
N SER A 57 3.30 13.61 -5.46
CA SER A 57 4.58 13.47 -4.79
C SER A 57 4.46 12.67 -3.48
N LEU A 58 3.43 12.94 -2.67
CA LEU A 58 3.17 12.16 -1.45
C LEU A 58 2.77 10.71 -1.78
N GLN A 59 1.97 10.48 -2.82
CA GLN A 59 1.61 9.12 -3.23
C GLN A 59 2.83 8.31 -3.70
N TYR A 60 3.79 8.95 -4.36
CA TYR A 60 5.07 8.34 -4.71
C TYR A 60 5.84 7.89 -3.45
N GLN A 61 5.96 8.76 -2.44
CA GLN A 61 6.62 8.40 -1.18
C GLN A 61 5.87 7.28 -0.43
N ILE A 62 4.54 7.30 -0.42
CA ILE A 62 3.72 6.39 0.38
C ILE A 62 3.61 4.99 -0.23
N ASN A 63 3.43 4.87 -1.55
CA ASN A 63 2.98 3.60 -2.17
C ASN A 63 3.54 3.34 -3.58
N HIS A 64 4.78 3.75 -3.86
CA HIS A 64 5.36 3.48 -5.18
C HIS A 64 5.55 1.98 -5.45
N TRP A 65 5.15 1.56 -6.65
CA TRP A 65 5.35 0.23 -7.21
C TRP A 65 5.59 0.36 -8.74
N PRO A 66 6.50 -0.42 -9.35
CA PRO A 66 7.34 -1.47 -8.75
C PRO A 66 8.52 -0.92 -7.94
N ILE A 67 9.17 -1.80 -7.17
CA ILE A 67 10.38 -1.46 -6.41
C ILE A 67 11.54 -2.40 -6.80
N LEU A 68 12.77 -1.96 -6.58
CA LEU A 68 13.97 -2.79 -6.65
C LEU A 68 14.28 -3.38 -5.27
N PRO A 69 13.92 -4.65 -4.98
CA PRO A 69 14.07 -5.21 -3.63
C PRO A 69 15.53 -5.23 -3.17
N GLY A 70 16.47 -5.52 -4.08
CA GLY A 70 17.91 -5.49 -3.81
C GLY A 70 18.47 -4.11 -3.47
N TYR A 71 17.72 -3.03 -3.70
CA TYR A 71 18.08 -1.69 -3.25
C TYR A 71 17.78 -1.47 -1.76
N ILE A 72 16.80 -2.19 -1.21
CA ILE A 72 16.42 -2.09 0.20
C ILE A 72 17.31 -2.95 1.09
N ASP A 73 17.40 -4.24 0.78
CA ASP A 73 18.11 -5.24 1.60
C ASP A 73 18.58 -6.41 0.72
N TYR A 74 19.13 -7.44 1.35
CA TYR A 74 19.72 -8.58 0.70
C TYR A 74 18.72 -9.39 -0.14
N LEU A 75 19.26 -10.01 -1.19
CA LEU A 75 18.60 -11.06 -1.96
C LEU A 75 19.36 -12.39 -1.77
N SER A 76 18.70 -13.52 -2.00
CA SER A 76 19.33 -14.85 -1.96
C SER A 76 20.57 -14.96 -2.86
N SER A 77 20.56 -14.31 -4.01
CA SER A 77 21.71 -14.25 -4.93
C SER A 77 22.69 -13.12 -4.61
N TYR A 78 22.31 -12.14 -3.79
CA TYR A 78 23.08 -10.94 -3.46
C TYR A 78 22.97 -10.65 -1.95
N PRO A 79 23.69 -11.40 -1.09
CA PRO A 79 23.52 -11.34 0.37
C PRO A 79 23.95 -10.02 1.01
N GLU A 80 24.74 -9.21 0.29
CA GLU A 80 25.27 -7.93 0.78
C GLU A 80 24.62 -6.73 0.07
N SER A 81 23.49 -6.91 -0.63
CA SER A 81 22.83 -5.82 -1.36
C SER A 81 22.00 -4.91 -0.46
N GLY A 82 21.77 -3.68 -0.93
CA GLY A 82 20.78 -2.76 -0.40
C GLY A 82 21.24 -1.89 0.75
N ILE A 83 20.45 -0.87 1.04
CA ILE A 83 20.70 0.16 2.08
C ILE A 83 20.99 -0.45 3.46
N VAL A 84 20.32 -1.57 3.79
CA VAL A 84 20.57 -2.30 5.04
C VAL A 84 22.04 -2.76 5.16
N ASN A 85 22.70 -3.11 4.05
CA ASN A 85 24.07 -3.62 4.03
C ASN A 85 25.10 -2.58 3.54
N ASP A 86 24.66 -1.36 3.21
CA ASP A 86 25.54 -0.26 2.77
C ASP A 86 25.89 0.68 3.94
N MET A 87 27.08 0.51 4.53
CA MET A 87 27.58 1.36 5.63
C MET A 87 27.88 2.80 5.20
N THR A 88 27.92 3.10 3.90
CA THR A 88 28.14 4.47 3.41
C THR A 88 26.88 5.33 3.49
N VAL A 89 25.72 4.69 3.64
CA VAL A 89 24.43 5.37 3.84
C VAL A 89 24.12 5.43 5.34
N PRO A 90 24.14 6.63 5.96
CA PRO A 90 23.67 6.78 7.33
C PRO A 90 22.17 6.48 7.41
N LEU A 91 21.73 5.86 8.51
CA LEU A 91 20.32 5.55 8.70
C LEU A 91 19.64 6.66 9.50
N THR A 92 19.30 7.75 8.80
CA THR A 92 18.44 8.83 9.31
C THR A 92 17.25 9.06 8.38
N ALA A 93 16.19 9.72 8.85
CA ALA A 93 15.03 9.98 8.02
C ALA A 93 15.37 10.76 6.73
N ASP A 94 16.25 11.76 6.83
CA ASP A 94 16.67 12.58 5.69
C ASP A 94 17.51 11.77 4.70
N ASP A 95 18.44 10.95 5.19
CA ASP A 95 19.29 10.11 4.34
C ASP A 95 18.47 9.04 3.59
N ILE A 96 17.51 8.40 4.26
CA ILE A 96 16.63 7.40 3.63
C ILE A 96 15.68 8.05 2.61
N ARG A 97 15.14 9.23 2.90
CA ARG A 97 14.36 9.98 1.92
C ARG A 97 15.20 10.38 0.70
N ALA A 98 16.47 10.72 0.90
CA ALA A 98 17.39 11.03 -0.21
C ALA A 98 17.70 9.81 -1.10
N GLN A 99 17.59 8.59 -0.57
CA GLN A 99 17.71 7.36 -1.37
C GLN A 99 16.46 7.10 -2.23
N HIS A 100 15.29 7.64 -1.88
CA HIS A 100 14.05 7.31 -2.57
C HIS A 100 14.01 7.92 -3.98
N GLY A 101 14.17 7.08 -5.00
CA GLY A 101 14.19 7.49 -6.40
C GLY A 101 15.49 8.17 -6.85
N LEU A 102 16.62 7.86 -6.19
CA LEU A 102 17.87 8.60 -6.38
C LEU A 102 18.38 8.56 -7.83
N PHE A 103 18.39 7.39 -8.46
CA PHE A 103 18.79 7.24 -9.87
C PHE A 103 17.72 6.64 -10.75
N ASP A 104 16.82 5.83 -10.18
CA ASP A 104 15.69 5.23 -10.88
C ASP A 104 14.42 5.32 -10.01
N ILE A 105 13.25 5.52 -10.63
CA ILE A 105 11.99 5.64 -9.88
C ILE A 105 11.67 4.38 -9.05
N ASN A 106 12.14 3.21 -9.51
CA ASN A 106 11.96 1.94 -8.82
C ASN A 106 12.97 1.74 -7.68
N GLU A 107 13.97 2.62 -7.50
CA GLU A 107 14.82 2.70 -6.29
C GLU A 107 14.03 3.33 -5.12
N ALA A 108 12.82 2.83 -4.87
CA ALA A 108 11.97 3.29 -3.79
C ALA A 108 12.52 2.80 -2.44
N ALA A 109 12.99 3.73 -1.61
CA ALA A 109 13.56 3.46 -0.28
C ALA A 109 12.55 3.58 0.89
N VAL A 110 11.35 4.10 0.62
CA VAL A 110 10.31 4.41 1.62
C VAL A 110 8.95 3.94 1.11
N GLY A 111 7.93 4.03 1.97
CA GLY A 111 6.56 3.65 1.64
C GLY A 111 6.22 2.19 1.96
N PHE A 112 4.98 1.81 1.65
CA PHE A 112 4.43 0.50 1.98
C PHE A 112 5.25 -0.65 1.40
N HIS A 113 5.69 -0.57 0.15
CA HIS A 113 6.39 -1.67 -0.52
C HIS A 113 7.85 -1.82 -0.09
N ALA A 114 8.55 -0.73 0.22
CA ALA A 114 9.88 -0.81 0.84
C ALA A 114 9.79 -1.49 2.21
N LEU A 115 8.80 -1.09 3.02
CA LEU A 115 8.52 -1.70 4.31
C LEU A 115 8.07 -3.17 4.18
N GLU A 116 7.27 -3.48 3.16
CA GLU A 116 6.86 -4.85 2.83
C GLU A 116 8.08 -5.75 2.61
N PHE A 117 9.02 -5.32 1.79
CA PHE A 117 10.23 -6.09 1.53
C PHE A 117 11.12 -6.25 2.77
N LEU A 118 11.17 -5.24 3.65
CA LEU A 118 11.83 -5.39 4.94
C LEU A 118 11.16 -6.49 5.79
N ILE A 119 9.83 -6.59 5.82
CA ILE A 119 9.09 -7.52 6.67
C ILE A 119 9.04 -8.96 6.10
N TRP A 120 8.93 -9.11 4.77
CA TRP A 120 8.76 -10.41 4.12
C TRP A 120 10.00 -10.90 3.36
N GLY A 121 10.95 -10.03 3.00
CA GLY A 121 12.04 -10.38 2.10
C GLY A 121 11.52 -10.83 0.74
N GLU A 122 12.30 -11.65 0.01
CA GLU A 122 11.90 -12.08 -1.34
C GLU A 122 10.64 -12.97 -1.34
N ASN A 123 10.48 -13.82 -0.32
CA ASN A 123 9.34 -14.71 -0.10
C ASN A 123 8.79 -15.38 -1.39
N ARG A 124 9.66 -15.76 -2.35
CA ARG A 124 9.24 -16.16 -3.71
C ARG A 124 8.34 -17.40 -3.72
N ASP A 125 8.47 -18.26 -2.72
CA ASP A 125 7.77 -19.55 -2.59
C ASP A 125 6.50 -19.48 -1.74
N ARG A 126 6.17 -18.32 -1.15
CA ARG A 126 5.05 -18.09 -0.20
C ARG A 126 5.18 -18.78 1.16
N LEU A 127 6.21 -19.58 1.34
CA LEU A 127 6.40 -20.44 2.51
C LEU A 127 7.57 -19.96 3.37
N SER A 128 8.45 -19.16 2.78
CA SER A 128 9.70 -18.71 3.39
C SER A 128 9.74 -17.18 3.51
N PRO A 129 8.80 -16.56 4.26
CA PRO A 129 8.91 -15.14 4.53
C PRO A 129 10.10 -14.91 5.47
N ARG A 130 10.70 -13.72 5.40
CA ARG A 130 11.86 -13.33 6.21
C ARG A 130 11.70 -13.78 7.67
N PRO A 131 12.68 -14.50 8.23
CA PRO A 131 12.56 -15.01 9.59
C PRO A 131 12.74 -13.87 10.61
N PHE A 132 12.12 -14.01 11.78
CA PHE A 132 12.30 -13.03 12.86
C PHE A 132 13.75 -12.96 13.38
N SER A 133 14.57 -13.99 13.12
CA SER A 133 15.99 -14.03 13.48
C SER A 133 16.80 -12.90 12.85
N ASP A 134 16.36 -12.39 11.69
CA ASP A 134 16.97 -11.25 10.99
C ASP A 134 16.84 -9.93 11.75
N PHE A 135 16.00 -9.91 12.78
CA PHE A 135 15.77 -8.74 13.64
C PHE A 135 16.25 -8.96 15.06
N GLN A 136 16.89 -10.09 15.36
CA GLN A 136 17.51 -10.27 16.67
C GLN A 136 18.66 -9.27 16.84
N ALA A 137 18.59 -8.49 17.91
CA ALA A 137 19.62 -7.53 18.24
C ALA A 137 20.94 -8.26 18.49
N ILE A 138 21.99 -7.87 17.76
CA ILE A 138 23.33 -8.36 18.01
C ILE A 138 23.98 -7.39 18.99
N THR A 139 24.23 -7.86 20.21
CA THR A 139 24.76 -7.04 21.32
C THR A 139 26.24 -7.29 21.59
N VAL A 140 26.82 -8.32 20.98
CA VAL A 140 28.24 -8.69 21.07
C VAL A 140 28.77 -8.81 19.66
N LEU A 141 29.90 -8.13 19.38
CA LEU A 141 30.48 -8.09 18.04
C LEU A 141 31.05 -9.47 17.69
N PRO A 142 30.57 -10.13 16.63
CA PRO A 142 31.15 -11.38 16.16
C PRO A 142 32.60 -11.20 15.69
N ALA A 143 33.46 -12.19 15.92
CA ALA A 143 34.88 -12.10 15.58
C ALA A 143 35.13 -11.91 14.07
N ASP A 144 34.27 -12.47 13.21
CA ASP A 144 34.33 -12.28 11.76
C ASP A 144 33.93 -10.85 11.34
N ALA A 145 33.00 -10.22 12.05
CA ALA A 145 32.62 -8.84 11.83
C ALA A 145 33.72 -7.87 12.29
N GLU A 146 34.33 -8.15 13.45
CA GLU A 146 35.51 -7.40 13.93
C GLU A 146 36.67 -7.49 12.92
N ALA A 147 36.94 -8.68 12.37
CA ALA A 147 37.96 -8.87 11.34
C ALA A 147 37.67 -8.09 10.04
N ARG A 148 36.39 -7.79 9.75
CA ARG A 148 35.96 -6.93 8.65
C ARG A 148 35.95 -5.43 9.01
N GLY A 149 36.25 -5.09 10.26
CA GLY A 149 36.27 -3.71 10.75
C GLY A 149 34.88 -3.12 10.98
N LEU A 150 33.84 -3.95 11.11
CA LEU A 150 32.47 -3.50 11.35
C LEU A 150 32.23 -3.17 12.82
N ALA A 151 31.45 -2.14 13.08
CA ALA A 151 30.87 -1.85 14.38
C ALA A 151 29.56 -2.64 14.62
N LEU A 152 29.10 -2.67 15.88
CA LEU A 152 27.87 -3.37 16.26
C LEU A 152 26.64 -2.86 15.50
N ASP A 153 26.50 -1.55 15.40
CA ASP A 153 25.40 -0.86 14.71
C ASP A 153 25.46 -0.99 13.18
N GLU A 154 26.61 -1.37 12.63
CA GLU A 154 26.80 -1.63 11.20
C GLU A 154 26.39 -3.06 10.79
N LEU A 155 26.13 -3.96 11.75
CA LEU A 155 25.67 -5.31 11.45
C LEU A 155 24.26 -5.28 10.84
N SER A 156 24.04 -6.08 9.80
CA SER A 156 22.79 -6.07 9.01
C SER A 156 21.53 -6.27 9.85
N ASN A 157 21.56 -7.14 10.87
CA ASN A 157 20.44 -7.27 11.82
C ASN A 157 20.13 -5.95 12.53
N ASN A 158 21.15 -5.27 13.05
CA ASN A 158 20.97 -4.03 13.79
C ASN A 158 20.52 -2.88 12.86
N ARG A 159 21.12 -2.78 11.67
CA ARG A 159 20.70 -1.84 10.61
C ARG A 159 19.26 -2.08 10.17
N ARG A 160 18.85 -3.34 9.97
CA ARG A 160 17.48 -3.70 9.60
C ARG A 160 16.45 -3.31 10.67
N ARG A 161 16.79 -3.47 11.95
CA ARG A 161 15.95 -3.00 13.06
C ARG A 161 15.74 -1.48 12.99
N VAL A 162 16.80 -0.72 12.73
CA VAL A 162 16.73 0.75 12.57
C VAL A 162 15.90 1.12 11.34
N MET A 163 16.14 0.48 10.19
CA MET A 163 15.35 0.70 8.98
C MET A 163 13.86 0.42 9.19
N LEU A 164 13.50 -0.65 9.91
CA LEU A 164 12.10 -0.98 10.16
C LEU A 164 11.37 0.14 10.93
N VAL A 165 12.04 0.74 11.93
CA VAL A 165 11.51 1.88 12.69
C VAL A 165 11.41 3.11 11.78
N LEU A 166 12.51 3.49 11.14
CA LEU A 166 12.59 4.67 10.27
C LEU A 166 11.55 4.64 9.14
N SER A 167 11.40 3.51 8.45
CA SER A 167 10.42 3.35 7.38
C SER A 167 8.99 3.60 7.88
N THR A 168 8.65 3.19 9.11
CA THR A 168 7.33 3.48 9.67
C THR A 168 7.14 4.89 10.19
N GLU A 169 8.19 5.50 10.74
CA GLU A 169 8.16 6.91 11.13
C GLU A 169 7.98 7.82 9.92
N ILE A 170 8.75 7.58 8.86
CA ILE A 170 8.63 8.27 7.56
C ILE A 170 7.21 8.12 7.01
N LEU A 171 6.68 6.90 6.98
CA LEU A 171 5.34 6.64 6.46
C LEU A 171 4.26 7.39 7.26
N ASN A 172 4.36 7.43 8.60
CA ASN A 172 3.43 8.23 9.41
C ASN A 172 3.56 9.73 9.11
N GLN A 173 4.78 10.26 8.99
CA GLN A 173 5.01 11.67 8.62
C GLN A 173 4.43 12.01 7.24
N ASP A 174 4.51 11.08 6.29
CA ASP A 174 3.94 11.26 4.96
C ASP A 174 2.41 11.29 5.02
N PHE A 175 1.79 10.43 5.86
CA PHE A 175 0.35 10.50 6.13
C PHE A 175 -0.06 11.78 6.84
N GLU A 176 0.70 12.25 7.82
CA GLU A 176 0.48 13.54 8.48
C GLU A 176 0.53 14.69 7.46
N SER A 177 1.52 14.67 6.57
CA SER A 177 1.66 15.65 5.49
C SER A 177 0.50 15.58 4.51
N PHE A 178 0.04 14.38 4.16
CA PHE A 178 -1.13 14.16 3.33
C PHE A 178 -2.41 14.73 3.98
N MET A 179 -2.64 14.44 5.25
CA MET A 179 -3.77 14.97 6.01
C MET A 179 -3.71 16.49 6.15
N ALA A 180 -2.53 17.05 6.41
CA ALA A 180 -2.33 18.49 6.51
C ALA A 180 -2.62 19.20 5.18
N LEU A 181 -2.15 18.63 4.05
CA LEU A 181 -2.46 19.13 2.71
C LEU A 181 -3.97 19.09 2.47
N TRP A 182 -4.64 18.00 2.84
CA TRP A 182 -6.09 17.88 2.66
C TRP A 182 -6.87 18.86 3.53
N ALA A 183 -6.48 19.03 4.79
CA ALA A 183 -7.08 20.00 5.71
C ALA A 183 -6.95 21.44 5.18
N ALA A 184 -5.77 21.82 4.69
CA ALA A 184 -5.51 23.14 4.12
C ALA A 184 -6.37 23.43 2.87
N GLN A 185 -6.60 22.41 2.04
CA GLN A 185 -7.32 22.55 0.78
C GLN A 185 -8.83 22.27 0.88
N SER A 186 -9.31 21.81 2.04
CA SER A 186 -10.69 21.36 2.25
C SER A 186 -11.76 22.40 1.90
N ASN A 187 -11.57 23.66 2.29
CA ASN A 187 -12.55 24.72 1.99
C ASN A 187 -12.54 25.07 0.49
N ASP A 188 -11.36 25.17 -0.13
CA ASP A 188 -11.24 25.39 -1.57
C ASP A 188 -11.88 24.26 -2.37
N PHE A 189 -11.67 23.02 -1.93
CA PHE A 189 -12.29 21.83 -2.50
C PHE A 189 -13.82 21.92 -2.41
N ARG A 190 -14.36 22.18 -1.21
CA ARG A 190 -15.81 22.36 -1.00
C ARG A 190 -16.39 23.46 -1.88
N VAL A 191 -15.76 24.63 -1.93
CA VAL A 191 -16.21 25.77 -2.74
C VAL A 191 -16.20 25.42 -4.24
N ARG A 192 -15.20 24.68 -4.74
CA ARG A 192 -15.20 24.21 -6.13
C ARG A 192 -16.37 23.28 -6.40
N LEU A 193 -16.63 22.32 -5.49
CA LEU A 193 -17.75 21.40 -5.63
C LEU A 193 -19.10 22.12 -5.61
N GLU A 194 -19.33 23.03 -4.68
CA GLU A 194 -20.59 23.76 -4.56
C GLU A 194 -20.90 24.70 -5.75
N ASN A 195 -19.85 25.18 -6.44
CA ASN A 195 -20.00 26.06 -7.59
C ASN A 195 -19.95 25.33 -8.94
N ALA A 196 -19.59 24.05 -8.96
CA ALA A 196 -19.53 23.26 -10.19
C ALA A 196 -20.93 22.84 -10.62
N ALA A 197 -21.22 22.92 -11.92
CA ALA A 197 -22.48 22.41 -12.45
C ALA A 197 -22.48 20.87 -12.35
N SER A 198 -23.62 20.29 -11.98
CA SER A 198 -23.76 18.85 -11.72
C SER A 198 -23.23 17.95 -12.85
N PRO A 199 -23.40 18.26 -14.16
CA PRO A 199 -22.82 17.43 -15.22
C PRO A 199 -21.29 17.34 -15.19
N TYR A 200 -20.59 18.40 -14.78
CA TYR A 200 -19.12 18.37 -14.68
C TYR A 200 -18.66 17.53 -13.49
N LEU A 201 -19.31 17.68 -12.33
CA LEU A 201 -19.02 16.86 -11.15
C LEU A 201 -19.25 15.37 -11.41
N LEU A 202 -20.33 15.04 -12.12
CA LEU A 202 -20.59 13.66 -12.52
C LEU A 202 -19.51 13.15 -13.49
N GLY A 203 -19.07 13.99 -14.43
CA GLY A 203 -17.96 13.67 -15.32
C GLY A 203 -16.66 13.36 -14.56
N ASP A 204 -16.26 14.25 -13.64
CA ASP A 204 -15.07 14.07 -12.80
C ASP A 204 -15.13 12.78 -11.97
N LEU A 205 -16.31 12.48 -11.42
CA LEU A 205 -16.56 11.26 -10.66
C LEU A 205 -16.45 10.00 -11.53
N LEU A 206 -17.05 10.00 -12.72
CA LEU A 206 -16.96 8.89 -13.66
C LEU A 206 -15.51 8.70 -14.14
N THR A 207 -14.77 9.78 -14.35
CA THR A 207 -13.33 9.72 -14.65
C THR A 207 -12.57 9.04 -13.51
N ALA A 208 -12.80 9.44 -12.25
CA ALA A 208 -12.16 8.81 -11.10
C ALA A 208 -12.48 7.32 -10.98
N LEU A 209 -13.77 6.93 -11.06
CA LEU A 209 -14.21 5.53 -11.03
C LEU A 209 -13.52 4.71 -12.13
N THR A 210 -13.47 5.26 -13.35
CA THR A 210 -12.87 4.61 -14.51
C THR A 210 -11.35 4.46 -14.35
N SER A 211 -10.66 5.48 -13.82
CA SER A 211 -9.22 5.41 -13.55
C SER A 211 -8.89 4.32 -12.52
N VAL A 212 -9.67 4.15 -11.45
CA VAL A 212 -9.46 3.02 -10.52
C VAL A 212 -9.57 1.67 -11.24
N LEU A 213 -10.62 1.49 -12.05
CA LEU A 213 -10.85 0.22 -12.75
C LEU A 213 -9.77 -0.07 -13.79
N ILE A 214 -9.35 0.93 -14.56
CA ILE A 214 -8.40 0.75 -15.67
C ILE A 214 -6.96 0.73 -15.16
N GLU A 215 -6.55 1.73 -14.38
CA GLU A 215 -5.15 1.95 -14.02
C GLU A 215 -4.73 1.05 -12.85
N ASP A 216 -5.54 0.97 -11.79
CA ASP A 216 -5.17 0.27 -10.56
C ASP A 216 -5.60 -1.21 -10.56
N VAL A 217 -6.83 -1.50 -10.96
CA VAL A 217 -7.32 -2.88 -11.01
C VAL A 217 -6.83 -3.59 -12.27
N LEU A 218 -7.17 -3.11 -13.47
CA LEU A 218 -6.82 -3.81 -14.71
C LEU A 218 -5.33 -3.77 -15.01
N ALA A 219 -4.73 -2.59 -15.18
CA ALA A 219 -3.35 -2.47 -15.66
C ALA A 219 -2.32 -2.92 -14.62
N ARG A 220 -2.47 -2.50 -13.36
CA ARG A 220 -1.50 -2.82 -12.29
C ARG A 220 -1.73 -4.19 -11.64
N SER A 221 -2.97 -4.67 -11.60
CA SER A 221 -3.28 -5.93 -10.90
C SER A 221 -3.61 -7.09 -11.85
N LEU A 222 -4.50 -6.94 -12.84
CA LEU A 222 -5.02 -8.09 -13.60
C LEU A 222 -4.27 -8.44 -14.88
N TYR A 223 -3.87 -7.44 -15.67
CA TYR A 223 -3.19 -7.66 -16.93
C TYR A 223 -1.90 -8.47 -16.79
N PRO A 224 -1.03 -8.20 -15.82
CA PRO A 224 0.13 -9.05 -15.66
C PRO A 224 -0.26 -10.48 -15.22
N MET A 225 -1.38 -10.68 -14.48
CA MET A 225 -1.80 -12.03 -14.03
C MET A 225 -2.25 -12.85 -15.24
N LEU A 226 -3.01 -12.21 -16.13
CA LEU A 226 -3.51 -12.80 -17.36
C LEU A 226 -2.39 -13.10 -18.35
N ASN A 227 -1.30 -12.31 -18.33
CA ASN A 227 -0.14 -12.50 -19.20
C ASN A 227 0.92 -13.44 -18.62
N GLY A 228 0.71 -13.97 -17.42
CA GLY A 228 1.64 -14.88 -16.75
C GLY A 228 2.90 -14.19 -16.19
N ASP A 229 2.88 -12.87 -16.04
CA ASP A 229 3.97 -12.08 -15.47
C ASP A 229 3.74 -11.90 -13.97
N PHE A 230 4.28 -12.86 -13.19
CA PHE A 230 4.05 -12.92 -11.74
C PHE A 230 5.16 -12.33 -10.88
N THR A 231 6.30 -11.99 -11.47
CA THR A 231 7.52 -11.71 -10.69
C THR A 231 7.75 -10.24 -10.42
N ASP A 232 7.35 -9.34 -11.33
CA ASP A 232 7.76 -7.93 -11.24
C ASP A 232 6.60 -6.94 -11.39
N SER A 233 5.38 -7.44 -11.64
CA SER A 233 4.29 -6.58 -12.08
C SER A 233 3.24 -6.22 -11.02
N PHE A 234 2.98 -7.06 -10.00
CA PHE A 234 1.90 -6.76 -9.04
C PHE A 234 2.37 -6.06 -7.77
N PRO A 235 1.61 -5.08 -7.29
CA PRO A 235 1.77 -4.60 -5.93
C PRO A 235 1.62 -5.75 -4.93
N SER A 236 2.39 -5.69 -3.84
CA SER A 236 2.29 -6.60 -2.70
C SER A 236 2.68 -8.07 -2.96
N ILE A 237 3.66 -8.33 -3.84
CA ILE A 237 4.12 -9.70 -4.13
C ILE A 237 4.89 -10.34 -2.98
N PHE A 238 5.59 -9.57 -2.14
CA PHE A 238 6.42 -10.12 -1.07
C PHE A 238 5.55 -10.66 0.07
N SER A 239 4.46 -9.96 0.37
CA SER A 239 3.41 -10.38 1.30
C SER A 239 2.40 -11.36 0.69
N HIS A 240 2.38 -11.49 -0.64
CA HIS A 240 1.37 -12.23 -1.42
C HIS A 240 -0.05 -11.75 -1.14
N SER A 241 -0.22 -10.43 -0.97
CA SER A 241 -1.52 -9.82 -0.65
C SER A 241 -2.08 -8.96 -1.78
N SER A 242 -1.69 -9.19 -3.03
CA SER A 242 -2.24 -8.47 -4.20
C SER A 242 -3.76 -8.58 -4.30
N GLN A 243 -4.34 -9.70 -3.83
CA GLN A 243 -5.79 -9.84 -3.70
C GLN A 243 -6.40 -8.76 -2.79
N ASN A 244 -5.74 -8.46 -1.66
CA ASN A 244 -6.25 -7.48 -0.70
C ASN A 244 -6.24 -6.07 -1.31
N VAL A 245 -5.27 -5.77 -2.18
CA VAL A 245 -5.20 -4.49 -2.92
C VAL A 245 -6.40 -4.35 -3.84
N ALA A 246 -6.61 -5.29 -4.77
CA ALA A 246 -7.73 -5.25 -5.71
C ALA A 246 -9.08 -5.26 -4.98
N SER A 247 -9.20 -6.06 -3.91
CA SER A 247 -10.44 -6.14 -3.12
C SER A 247 -10.73 -4.84 -2.39
N ALA A 248 -9.73 -4.20 -1.77
CA ALA A 248 -9.91 -2.92 -1.09
C ALA A 248 -10.31 -1.80 -2.06
N GLN A 249 -9.68 -1.74 -3.24
CA GLN A 249 -10.00 -0.76 -4.27
C GLN A 249 -11.44 -0.92 -4.77
N LEU A 250 -11.87 -2.14 -5.09
CA LEU A 250 -13.23 -2.43 -5.53
C LEU A 250 -14.26 -2.16 -4.42
N PHE A 251 -13.95 -2.53 -3.19
CA PHE A 251 -14.82 -2.25 -2.06
C PHE A 251 -14.98 -0.73 -1.84
N GLY A 252 -13.92 0.06 -2.03
CA GLY A 252 -14.01 1.53 -1.97
C GLY A 252 -14.94 2.12 -3.03
N LEU A 253 -14.96 1.55 -4.24
CA LEU A 253 -15.93 1.94 -5.29
C LEU A 253 -17.35 1.58 -4.88
N GLU A 254 -17.55 0.38 -4.33
CA GLU A 254 -18.85 -0.10 -3.87
C GLU A 254 -19.43 0.78 -2.75
N GLN A 255 -18.63 1.12 -1.74
CA GLN A 255 -19.07 2.01 -0.65
C GLN A 255 -19.47 3.40 -1.18
N LEU A 256 -18.71 3.95 -2.13
CA LEU A 256 -19.04 5.22 -2.76
C LEU A 256 -20.38 5.17 -3.51
N LEU A 257 -20.66 4.06 -4.20
CA LEU A 257 -21.88 3.88 -4.99
C LEU A 257 -23.11 3.61 -4.11
N LEU A 258 -22.96 2.76 -3.10
CA LEU A 258 -24.09 2.18 -2.35
C LEU A 258 -24.32 2.81 -0.98
N GLU A 259 -23.26 3.21 -0.28
CA GLU A 259 -23.36 3.67 1.11
C GLU A 259 -23.40 5.19 1.22
N THR A 260 -22.82 5.90 0.25
CA THR A 260 -22.86 7.37 0.22
C THR A 260 -24.21 7.84 -0.29
N SER A 261 -24.99 8.48 0.60
CA SER A 261 -26.32 9.01 0.27
C SER A 261 -26.50 10.45 0.74
N THR A 262 -27.27 11.21 -0.04
CA THR A 262 -27.79 12.53 0.35
C THR A 262 -29.27 12.57 0.02
N GLU A 263 -30.11 13.10 0.92
CA GLU A 263 -31.54 13.31 0.69
C GLU A 263 -32.26 12.07 0.11
N SER A 264 -32.01 10.89 0.71
CA SER A 264 -32.65 9.59 0.43
C SER A 264 -32.29 8.90 -0.89
N MET A 265 -31.29 9.37 -1.65
CA MET A 265 -30.77 8.65 -2.81
C MET A 265 -29.26 8.36 -2.70
N THR A 266 -28.87 7.15 -3.11
CA THR A 266 -27.47 6.77 -3.29
C THR A 266 -26.97 7.20 -4.67
N LEU A 267 -25.65 7.26 -4.84
CA LEU A 267 -25.05 7.54 -6.14
C LEU A 267 -25.45 6.48 -7.19
N ASP A 268 -25.52 5.22 -6.80
CA ASP A 268 -26.00 4.13 -7.64
C ASP A 268 -27.43 4.37 -8.16
N GLN A 269 -28.33 4.85 -7.30
CA GLN A 269 -29.70 5.17 -7.69
C GLN A 269 -29.77 6.38 -8.63
N ILE A 270 -28.90 7.37 -8.44
CA ILE A 270 -28.79 8.51 -9.36
C ILE A 270 -28.33 8.03 -10.74
N LEU A 271 -27.27 7.21 -10.81
CA LEU A 271 -26.74 6.67 -12.06
C LEU A 271 -27.77 5.79 -12.78
N SER A 272 -28.48 4.95 -12.03
CA SER A 272 -29.58 4.11 -12.55
C SER A 272 -30.72 4.92 -13.16
N ASN A 273 -31.05 6.07 -12.56
CA ASN A 273 -32.07 6.97 -13.11
C ASN A 273 -31.60 7.72 -14.36
N LEU A 274 -30.29 7.95 -14.51
CA LEU A 274 -29.71 8.62 -15.67
C LEU A 274 -29.51 7.68 -16.86
N SER A 275 -29.26 6.38 -16.63
CA SER A 275 -29.05 5.40 -17.69
C SER A 275 -29.55 4.01 -17.29
N GLY A 276 -30.52 3.47 -18.05
CA GLY A 276 -30.96 2.08 -17.89
C GLY A 276 -29.83 1.08 -18.14
N ASP A 277 -28.89 1.40 -19.04
CA ASP A 277 -27.73 0.56 -19.34
C ASP A 277 -26.78 0.45 -18.15
N TYR A 278 -26.70 1.47 -17.29
CA TYR A 278 -25.90 1.39 -16.06
C TYR A 278 -26.46 0.31 -15.13
N ALA A 279 -27.77 0.35 -14.87
CA ALA A 279 -28.43 -0.61 -13.98
C ALA A 279 -28.40 -2.04 -14.54
N GLU A 280 -28.55 -2.19 -15.86
CA GLU A 280 -28.54 -3.50 -16.52
C GLU A 280 -27.13 -4.10 -16.63
N TYR A 281 -26.13 -3.30 -17.06
CA TYR A 281 -24.82 -3.84 -17.41
C TYR A 281 -23.74 -3.55 -16.38
N PHE A 282 -23.65 -2.34 -15.82
CA PHE A 282 -22.51 -2.00 -14.97
C PHE A 282 -22.54 -2.81 -13.68
N PHE A 283 -23.65 -2.78 -12.94
CA PHE A 283 -23.73 -3.43 -11.63
C PHE A 283 -23.62 -4.96 -11.73
N GLN A 284 -24.32 -5.57 -12.69
CA GLN A 284 -24.22 -7.03 -12.92
C GLN A 284 -22.78 -7.45 -13.29
N ASN A 285 -22.11 -6.69 -14.15
CA ASN A 285 -20.73 -6.98 -14.51
C ASN A 285 -19.75 -6.70 -13.35
N PHE A 286 -20.01 -5.68 -12.53
CA PHE A 286 -19.19 -5.33 -11.38
C PHE A 286 -19.22 -6.44 -10.31
N ASP A 287 -20.40 -6.92 -9.95
CA ASP A 287 -20.55 -8.04 -9.01
C ASP A 287 -19.95 -9.34 -9.57
N ALA A 288 -20.26 -9.69 -10.82
CA ALA A 288 -19.67 -10.86 -11.47
C ALA A 288 -18.13 -10.77 -11.54
N SER A 289 -17.58 -9.57 -11.75
CA SER A 289 -16.13 -9.34 -11.77
C SER A 289 -15.51 -9.55 -10.39
N LYS A 290 -16.15 -9.08 -9.30
CA LYS A 290 -15.69 -9.35 -7.93
C LYS A 290 -15.66 -10.86 -7.64
N GLU A 291 -16.69 -11.61 -8.02
CA GLU A 291 -16.72 -13.07 -7.87
C GLU A 291 -15.61 -13.76 -8.69
N CYS A 292 -15.39 -13.33 -9.93
CA CYS A 292 -14.28 -13.83 -10.75
C CYS A 292 -12.92 -13.57 -10.12
N LEU A 293 -12.73 -12.40 -9.49
CA LEU A 293 -11.48 -12.07 -8.80
C LEU A 293 -11.25 -12.95 -7.57
N VAL A 294 -12.30 -13.18 -6.78
CA VAL A 294 -12.28 -14.15 -5.68
C VAL A 294 -11.79 -15.52 -6.17
N LEU A 295 -12.34 -16.01 -7.28
CA LEU A 295 -11.91 -17.28 -7.88
C LEU A 295 -10.46 -17.23 -8.38
N LEU A 296 -10.09 -16.18 -9.11
CA LEU A 296 -8.74 -15.99 -9.64
C LEU A 296 -7.68 -16.02 -8.54
N PHE A 297 -7.89 -15.29 -7.44
CA PHE A 297 -6.95 -15.27 -6.33
C PHE A 297 -6.96 -16.57 -5.51
N SER A 298 -8.11 -17.23 -5.37
CA SER A 298 -8.20 -18.53 -4.68
C SER A 298 -7.42 -19.63 -5.40
N THR A 299 -7.44 -19.65 -6.74
CA THR A 299 -6.70 -20.62 -7.55
C THR A 299 -5.20 -20.42 -7.54
N GLN A 300 -4.73 -19.22 -7.15
CA GLN A 300 -3.32 -18.95 -6.96
C GLN A 300 -2.82 -19.39 -5.58
N GLY A 301 -3.67 -19.86 -4.65
CA GLY A 301 -3.25 -20.27 -3.30
C GLY A 301 -3.18 -19.11 -2.29
N ALA A 302 -4.01 -18.08 -2.46
CA ALA A 302 -4.22 -17.06 -1.43
C ALA A 302 -4.90 -17.68 -0.20
N SER A 303 -4.64 -17.11 0.99
CA SER A 303 -5.41 -17.43 2.20
C SER A 303 -6.91 -17.33 1.92
N PRO A 304 -7.76 -18.17 2.55
CA PRO A 304 -9.19 -18.05 2.40
C PRO A 304 -9.58 -16.61 2.74
N ILE A 305 -10.39 -16.02 1.86
CA ILE A 305 -11.21 -14.84 2.15
C ILE A 305 -11.79 -15.03 3.56
N PRO A 306 -11.84 -13.99 4.42
CA PRO A 306 -12.80 -13.99 5.50
C PRO A 306 -14.17 -14.12 4.86
N THR A 307 -14.67 -15.35 4.74
CA THR A 307 -16.00 -15.66 4.26
C THR A 307 -17.00 -15.30 5.36
N SER A 308 -17.15 -14.00 5.62
CA SER A 308 -18.39 -13.39 6.10
C SER A 308 -18.31 -11.85 6.15
N ALA A 309 -18.74 -11.22 5.06
CA ALA A 309 -19.59 -10.01 5.16
C ALA A 309 -21.02 -10.35 5.63
N ALA A 310 -21.34 -11.65 5.80
CA ALA A 310 -22.62 -12.13 6.29
C ALA A 310 -22.74 -12.18 7.83
N GLU A 311 -21.68 -11.87 8.60
CA GLU A 311 -21.74 -11.99 10.09
C GLU A 311 -21.26 -10.75 10.86
N ALA A 312 -20.81 -9.68 10.21
CA ALA A 312 -20.49 -8.43 10.89
C ALA A 312 -21.63 -7.41 10.73
N GLU A 313 -22.81 -7.74 11.25
CA GLU A 313 -23.67 -6.70 11.80
C GLU A 313 -22.90 -6.04 12.97
N PHE A 314 -22.70 -4.73 12.84
CA PHE A 314 -22.56 -3.76 13.92
C PHE A 314 -22.56 -4.33 15.33
N THR A 315 -21.37 -4.44 15.94
CA THR A 315 -21.27 -4.21 17.38
C THR A 315 -20.07 -3.32 17.65
N VAL A 316 -20.40 -2.06 17.94
CA VAL A 316 -19.53 -1.07 18.57
C VAL A 316 -19.00 -1.64 19.89
N VAL A 317 -17.70 -1.89 19.97
CA VAL A 317 -16.79 -1.52 21.06
C VAL A 317 -15.40 -1.30 20.48
#